data_AF-A0A2D4ENT2-F1
#
_entry.id   AF-A0A2D4ENT2-F1
#
_cell.length_a   1.000
_cell.length_b   1.000
_cell.length_c   1.000
_cell.angle_alpha   90.00
_cell.angle_beta   90.00
_cell.angle_gamma   90.00
#
_symmetry.space_group_name_H-M   'P 1'
#
loop_
_entity.id
_entity.type
_entity.pdbx_description
1 polymer ?
#
loop_
_entity_poly.entity_id
_entity_poly.type
_entity_poly.pdbx_seq_one_letter_code
_entity_poly.pdbx_strand_id
1 'polypeptide(L)'
;GVLPEGKEIAVPTSLMDIFSTLVHLAGETVPQDRVIDGRNLMPLLQGLVQHSEHEFMFHYCGIFLHAVRWYEKESVNVWKAHYVSPIFQPERSGACYAIKYCPCSGEG
;
A
#
# COMPACT_ATOMS: atom_id res chain seq x y z
N GLY A 1 25.27 8.07 -7.86
CA GLY A 1 24.91 6.77 -7.26
C GLY A 1 24.05 5.99 -8.24
N VAL A 2 23.49 4.83 -7.85
CA VAL A 2 22.57 4.04 -8.69
C VAL A 2 21.19 4.72 -8.80
N LEU A 3 20.75 5.41 -7.75
CA LEU A 3 19.51 6.16 -7.74
C LEU A 3 19.76 7.62 -8.13
N PRO A 4 18.87 8.24 -8.94
CA PRO A 4 18.95 9.66 -9.25
C PRO A 4 18.82 10.50 -7.98
N GLU A 5 19.72 11.45 -7.80
CA GLU A 5 19.69 12.38 -6.67
C GLU A 5 18.46 13.28 -6.73
N GLY A 6 17.84 13.56 -5.58
CA GLY A 6 16.71 14.48 -5.47
C GLY A 6 15.41 13.97 -6.11
N LYS A 7 15.34 12.70 -6.52
CA LYS A 7 14.12 12.15 -7.12
C LYS A 7 13.00 12.01 -6.09
N GLU A 8 11.83 12.55 -6.43
CA GLU A 8 10.58 12.35 -5.70
C GLU A 8 9.69 11.33 -6.43
N ILE A 9 9.00 10.49 -5.66
CA ILE A 9 8.05 9.49 -6.16
C ILE A 9 6.74 9.69 -5.41
N ALA A 10 5.71 10.15 -6.13
CA ALA A 10 4.38 10.44 -5.57
C ALA A 10 3.31 9.40 -5.96
N VAL A 11 3.70 8.30 -6.60
CA VAL A 11 2.80 7.20 -6.95
C VAL A 11 2.67 6.19 -5.80
N PRO A 12 1.55 5.43 -5.71
CA PRO A 12 1.37 4.47 -4.64
C PRO A 12 2.44 3.35 -4.65
N THR A 13 3.03 3.13 -3.48
CA THR A 13 3.93 2.02 -3.15
C THR A 13 3.51 1.39 -1.82
N SER A 14 3.90 0.14 -1.59
CA SER A 14 3.56 -0.64 -0.41
C SER A 14 4.78 -0.92 0.46
N LEU A 15 4.58 -1.03 1.78
CA LEU A 15 5.62 -1.53 2.68
C LEU A 15 6.11 -2.94 2.27
N MET A 16 5.22 -3.76 1.71
CA MET A 16 5.54 -5.12 1.25
C MET A 16 6.52 -5.12 0.07
N ASP A 17 6.67 -4.01 -0.64
CA ASP A 17 7.56 -3.89 -1.80
C ASP A 17 9.04 -3.98 -1.43
N ILE A 18 9.39 -3.68 -0.18
CA ILE A 18 10.77 -3.79 0.33
C ILE A 18 11.27 -5.23 0.17
N PHE A 19 10.44 -6.22 0.46
CA PHE A 19 10.80 -7.64 0.33
C PHE A 19 11.21 -7.97 -1.11
N SER A 20 10.32 -7.75 -2.08
CA SER A 20 10.57 -8.06 -3.49
C SER A 20 11.74 -7.26 -4.07
N THR A 21 11.93 -6.02 -3.61
CA THR A 21 13.05 -5.16 -4.03
C THR A 21 14.39 -5.70 -3.51
N LEU A 22 14.47 -6.10 -2.24
CA LEU A 22 15.71 -6.65 -1.66
C LEU A 22 16.08 -8.02 -2.24
N VAL A 23 15.09 -8.88 -2.49
CA VAL A 23 15.31 -10.18 -3.17
C VAL A 23 15.93 -9.94 -4.55
N HIS A 24 15.38 -9.00 -5.32
CA HIS A 24 15.94 -8.64 -6.63
C HIS A 24 17.37 -8.09 -6.53
N LEU A 25 17.65 -7.20 -5.56
CA LEU A 25 18.99 -6.65 -5.35
C LEU A 25 20.02 -7.71 -4.94
N ALA A 26 19.58 -8.78 -4.27
CA ALA A 26 20.43 -9.92 -3.94
C ALA A 26 20.73 -10.84 -5.15
N GLY A 27 20.15 -10.56 -6.33
CA GLY A 27 20.26 -11.42 -7.51
C GLY A 27 19.36 -12.65 -7.47
N GLU A 28 18.39 -12.67 -6.55
CA GLU A 28 17.49 -13.80 -6.31
C GLU A 28 16.11 -13.56 -6.94
N THR A 29 15.28 -14.60 -6.92
CA THR A 29 13.88 -14.53 -7.37
C THR A 29 12.93 -14.73 -6.20
N VAL A 30 11.78 -14.04 -6.21
CA VAL A 30 10.74 -14.26 -5.20
C VAL A 30 10.16 -15.67 -5.33
N PRO A 31 9.61 -16.26 -4.26
CA PRO A 31 8.96 -17.57 -4.35
C PRO A 31 7.88 -17.60 -5.43
N GLN A 32 7.88 -18.66 -6.25
CA GLN A 32 6.91 -18.86 -7.34
C GLN A 32 5.74 -19.80 -6.95
N ASP A 33 5.79 -20.35 -5.73
CA ASP A 33 4.80 -21.29 -5.20
C ASP A 33 3.64 -20.60 -4.45
N ARG A 34 3.66 -19.27 -4.36
CA ARG A 34 2.67 -18.46 -3.64
C ARG A 34 2.56 -17.06 -4.26
N VAL A 35 1.44 -16.41 -3.98
CA VAL A 35 1.24 -15.01 -4.37
C VAL A 35 2.11 -14.11 -3.50
N ILE A 36 2.75 -13.13 -4.12
CA ILE A 36 3.52 -12.08 -3.47
C ILE A 36 2.90 -10.73 -3.87
N ASP A 37 2.36 -10.01 -2.89
CA ASP A 37 1.73 -8.70 -3.14
C ASP A 37 2.78 -7.61 -3.43
N GLY A 38 3.96 -7.73 -2.80
CA GLY A 38 5.05 -6.77 -2.96
C GLY A 38 5.66 -6.77 -4.37
N ARG A 39 6.00 -5.60 -4.88
CA ARG A 39 6.55 -5.38 -6.22
C ARG A 39 7.98 -4.85 -6.15
N ASN A 40 8.82 -5.22 -7.11
CA ASN A 40 10.19 -4.69 -7.20
C ASN A 40 10.15 -3.19 -7.55
N LEU A 41 10.67 -2.34 -6.67
CA LEU A 41 10.70 -0.89 -6.85
C LEU A 41 11.90 -0.39 -7.64
N MET A 42 12.91 -1.22 -7.95
CA MET A 42 14.13 -0.76 -8.62
C MET A 42 13.86 0.00 -9.93
N PRO A 43 12.99 -0.46 -10.85
CA PRO A 43 12.66 0.29 -12.05
C PRO A 43 12.07 1.67 -11.75
N LEU A 44 11.23 1.77 -10.71
CA LEU A 44 10.60 3.03 -10.30
C LEU A 44 11.63 3.97 -9.65
N LEU A 45 12.45 3.44 -8.73
CA LEU A 45 13.50 4.19 -8.03
C LEU A 45 14.55 4.73 -9.01
N GLN A 46 14.91 3.95 -10.03
CA GLN A 46 15.83 4.37 -11.09
C GLN A 46 15.18 5.31 -12.12
N GLY A 47 13.85 5.42 -12.16
CA GLY A 47 13.13 6.23 -13.14
C GLY A 47 13.02 5.62 -14.53
N LEU A 48 13.17 4.30 -14.62
CA LEU A 48 12.90 3.53 -15.82
C LEU A 48 11.39 3.41 -16.09
N VAL A 49 10.58 3.51 -15.04
CA VAL A 49 9.11 3.57 -15.13
C VAL A 49 8.55 4.74 -14.32
N GLN A 50 7.37 5.21 -14.70
CA GLN A 50 6.70 6.35 -14.07
C GLN A 50 5.77 5.95 -12.91
N HIS A 51 5.25 4.72 -12.93
CA HIS A 51 4.36 4.18 -11.90
C HIS A 51 4.79 2.79 -11.45
N SER A 52 4.41 2.40 -10.23
CA SER A 52 4.57 1.03 -9.75
C SER A 52 3.62 0.09 -10.50
N GLU A 53 3.78 -1.22 -10.28
CA GLU A 53 2.82 -2.21 -10.82
C GLU A 53 1.48 -2.22 -10.05
N HIS A 54 1.39 -1.53 -8.90
CA HIS A 54 0.19 -1.46 -8.08
C HIS A 54 -0.91 -0.64 -8.76
N GLU A 55 -1.84 -1.34 -9.40
CA GLU A 55 -3.10 -0.72 -9.82
C GLU A 55 -4.11 -0.70 -8.67
N PHE A 56 -4.18 -1.76 -7.87
CA PHE A 56 -5.03 -1.84 -6.70
C PHE A 56 -4.21 -2.09 -5.43
N MET A 57 -4.60 -1.42 -4.35
CA MET A 57 -4.08 -1.69 -3.00
C MET A 57 -5.24 -1.93 -2.05
N PHE A 58 -5.11 -2.95 -1.21
CA PHE A 58 -6.14 -3.37 -0.27
C PHE A 58 -5.76 -2.93 1.14
N HIS A 59 -6.67 -2.25 1.82
CA HIS A 59 -6.48 -1.74 3.18
C HIS A 59 -7.29 -2.59 4.15
N TYR A 60 -6.60 -3.53 4.80
CA TYR A 60 -7.18 -4.38 5.81
C TYR A 60 -7.01 -3.80 7.22
N CYS A 61 -7.96 -4.11 8.09
CA CYS A 61 -7.74 -4.17 9.53
C CYS A 61 -7.99 -5.61 9.99
N GLY A 62 -6.96 -6.31 10.44
CA GLY A 62 -7.08 -7.73 10.77
C GLY A 62 -7.62 -8.52 9.56
N ILE A 63 -8.76 -9.18 9.74
CA ILE A 63 -9.43 -9.95 8.68
C ILE A 63 -10.42 -9.13 7.84
N PHE A 64 -10.65 -7.85 8.17
CA PHE A 64 -11.68 -7.02 7.56
C PHE A 64 -11.08 -6.13 6.47
N LEU A 65 -11.60 -6.21 5.25
CA LEU A 65 -11.24 -5.29 4.16
C LEU A 65 -11.97 -3.96 4.35
N HIS A 66 -11.28 -2.93 4.83
CA HIS A 66 -11.88 -1.63 5.15
C HIS A 66 -11.93 -0.69 3.95
N ALA A 67 -10.95 -0.76 3.06
CA ALA A 67 -10.91 0.10 1.89
C ALA A 67 -10.10 -0.52 0.75
N VAL A 68 -10.35 -0.05 -0.46
CA VAL A 68 -9.55 -0.33 -1.66
C VAL A 68 -9.10 0.99 -2.24
N ARG A 69 -7.81 1.09 -2.56
CA ARG A 69 -7.24 2.19 -3.32
C ARG A 69 -6.99 1.71 -4.74
N TRP A 70 -7.41 2.50 -5.72
CA TRP A 70 -7.18 2.27 -7.14
C TRP A 70 -6.33 3.41 -7.70
N TYR A 71 -5.23 3.04 -8.33
CA TYR A 71 -4.37 3.94 -9.08
C TYR A 71 -4.68 3.78 -10.57
N GLU A 72 -5.42 4.74 -11.11
CA GLU A 72 -5.81 4.75 -12.52
C GLU A 72 -4.62 5.26 -13.35
N LYS A 73 -3.83 4.34 -13.91
CA LYS A 73 -2.54 4.64 -14.56
C LYS A 73 -2.65 5.69 -15.68
N GLU A 74 -3.75 5.69 -16.43
CA GLU A 74 -3.97 6.58 -17.58
C GLU A 74 -4.22 8.03 -17.17
N SER A 75 -4.94 8.24 -16.06
CA SER A 75 -5.32 9.56 -15.56
C SER A 75 -4.44 10.05 -14.40
N VAL A 76 -3.61 9.17 -13.84
CA VAL A 76 -2.79 9.39 -12.63
C VAL A 76 -3.67 9.68 -11.39
N ASN A 77 -4.97 9.41 -11.47
CA ASN A 77 -5.88 9.60 -10.35
C ASN A 77 -5.71 8.48 -9.32
N VAL A 78 -5.87 8.86 -8.05
CA VAL A 78 -5.91 7.94 -6.92
C VAL A 78 -7.32 7.96 -6.34
N TRP A 79 -8.05 6.88 -6.54
CA TRP A 79 -9.37 6.66 -5.96
C TRP A 79 -9.26 5.83 -4.69
N LYS A 80 -10.11 6.08 -3.69
CA LYS A 80 -10.20 5.24 -2.49
C LYS A 80 -11.66 5.00 -2.10
N ALA A 81 -12.10 3.77 -2.27
CA ALA A 81 -13.41 3.32 -1.80
C ALA A 81 -13.30 2.85 -0.34
N HIS A 82 -14.18 3.34 0.52
CA HIS A 82 -14.28 2.93 1.92
C HIS A 82 -15.49 2.02 2.10
N TYR A 83 -15.26 0.76 2.48
CA TYR A 83 -16.32 -0.16 2.91
C TYR A 83 -16.70 0.08 4.36
N VAL A 84 -15.73 0.54 5.16
CA VAL A 84 -15.89 0.83 6.59
C VAL A 84 -15.28 2.18 6.90
N SER A 85 -16.02 3.00 7.65
CA SER A 85 -15.55 4.27 8.20
C SER A 85 -15.54 4.18 9.72
N PRO A 86 -14.46 4.61 10.38
CA PRO A 86 -14.36 4.41 11.82
C PRO A 86 -15.27 5.36 12.60
N ILE A 87 -15.82 4.87 13.72
CA ILE A 87 -16.47 5.70 14.74
C ILE A 87 -15.48 5.88 15.88
N PHE A 88 -14.72 6.97 15.84
CA PHE A 88 -13.65 7.21 16.81
C PHE A 88 -14.17 7.37 18.23
N GLN A 89 -13.42 6.82 19.18
CA GLN A 89 -13.75 6.82 20.60
C GLN A 89 -12.49 7.14 21.42
N PRO A 90 -12.46 8.29 22.13
CA PRO A 90 -13.50 9.31 22.22
C PRO A 90 -13.81 9.99 20.88
N GLU A 91 -14.96 10.66 20.77
CA GLU A 91 -15.35 11.37 19.55
C GLU A 91 -14.22 12.33 19.11
N ARG A 92 -13.93 12.36 17.80
CA ARG A 92 -12.88 13.20 17.19
C ARG A 92 -11.43 12.88 17.60
N SER A 93 -11.18 11.78 18.31
CA SER A 93 -9.84 11.43 18.78
C SER A 93 -8.92 10.82 17.71
N GLY A 94 -9.43 10.59 16.50
CA GLY A 94 -8.66 10.02 15.37
C GLY A 94 -8.36 8.53 15.50
N ALA A 95 -8.78 7.89 16.59
CA ALA A 95 -8.61 6.46 16.83
C ALA A 95 -9.72 5.89 17.72
N CYS A 96 -9.70 4.57 17.89
CA CYS A 96 -10.58 3.85 18.79
C CYS A 96 -9.78 3.34 19.99
N TYR A 97 -9.70 4.14 21.06
CA TYR A 97 -8.91 3.80 22.25
C TYR A 97 -9.64 2.85 23.20
N ALA A 98 -10.98 2.85 23.16
CA ALA A 98 -11.83 2.01 24.02
C ALA A 98 -12.01 0.58 23.49
N ILE A 99 -11.80 0.36 22.19
CA ILE A 99 -12.05 -0.90 21.49
C ILE A 99 -10.77 -1.35 20.80
N LYS A 100 -10.42 -2.64 20.93
CA LYS A 100 -9.16 -3.16 20.38
C LYS A 100 -9.28 -3.43 18.88
N TYR A 101 -8.37 -2.84 18.10
CA TYR A 101 -8.13 -3.12 16.68
C TYR A 101 -9.24 -2.66 15.72
N CYS A 102 -10.05 -3.60 15.23
CA CYS A 102 -10.87 -3.43 14.03
C CYS A 102 -12.38 -3.23 14.20
N PRO A 103 -13.04 -3.53 15.34
CA PRO A 103 -14.48 -3.25 15.52
C PRO A 103 -14.73 -1.75 15.78
N CYS A 104 -13.87 -0.88 15.27
CA CYS A 104 -13.94 0.58 15.35
C CYS A 104 -15.02 1.15 14.41
N SER A 105 -16.15 0.47 14.25
CA SER A 105 -17.20 0.81 13.28
C SER A 105 -18.49 0.03 13.58
N GLY A 106 -19.65 0.58 13.22
CA GLY A 106 -20.95 -0.02 13.52
C GLY A 106 -21.56 0.51 14.82
N GLU A 107 -22.67 -0.06 15.28
CA GLU A 107 -23.23 0.26 16.60
C GLU A 107 -22.34 -0.37 17.66
N GLY A 108 -21.60 0.47 18.39
CA GLY A 108 -20.63 0.08 19.41
C GLY A 108 -21.26 -0.51 20.66
#